data_AF-A0A7V6UWX8-F1
#
_entry.id   AF-A0A7V6UWX8-F1
#
_cell.length_a   1.000
_cell.length_b   1.000
_cell.length_c   1.000
_cell.angle_alpha   90.00
_cell.angle_beta   90.00
_cell.angle_gamma   90.00
#
_symmetry.space_group_name_H-M   'P 1'
#
loop_
_entity.id
_entity.type
_entity.pdbx_description
1 polymer ?
#
loop_
_entity_poly.entity_id
_entity_poly.type
_entity_poly.pdbx_seq_one_letter_code
_entity_poly.pdbx_strand_id
1 'polypeptide(L)'
;MGKTVIDIADGKFMINGEYTYKSRKWNGIPIEGLLFNTRMVQGIFDDKNPETVTRWAYPDTGKWDAERNTREFVEAMPVWKEHGVLCFTINLQGGSPEGYSQDQPWHNSAFLEDGSLDEAYMRRLEKILNKADEIGMAVILGYFYFGQENRLKDEAAIISAVDNATDWVIGKEYENVLIEVNNECDVVYKQPI
;
A
#
# COMPACT_ATOMS: atom_id res chain seq x y z
N MET A 1 -14.32 7.76 15.25
CA MET A 1 -13.92 8.10 13.87
C MET A 1 -12.67 8.93 13.98
N GLY A 2 -11.55 8.40 13.49
CA GLY A 2 -10.41 9.26 13.16
C GLY A 2 -10.80 10.13 11.97
N LYS A 3 -10.12 11.26 11.82
CA LYS A 3 -10.10 12.04 10.59
C LYS A 3 -8.69 12.53 10.45
N THR A 4 -7.79 11.59 10.20
CA THR A 4 -6.40 11.88 9.93
C THR A 4 -6.31 12.53 8.56
N VAL A 5 -5.62 13.66 8.49
CA VAL A 5 -5.46 14.42 7.25
C VAL A 5 -3.98 14.57 6.97
N ILE A 6 -3.56 14.17 5.77
CA ILE A 6 -2.23 14.49 5.26
C ILE A 6 -2.32 15.74 4.39
N ASP A 7 -1.36 16.65 4.56
CA ASP A 7 -1.29 17.90 3.80
C ASP A 7 0.17 18.28 3.50
N ILE A 8 0.36 19.25 2.61
CA ILE A 8 1.66 19.82 2.27
C ILE A 8 1.57 21.35 2.35
N ALA A 9 2.38 21.95 3.21
CA ALA A 9 2.56 23.40 3.28
C ALA A 9 4.04 23.75 3.18
N ASP A 10 4.38 24.74 2.34
CA ASP A 10 5.76 25.20 2.13
C ASP A 10 6.76 24.08 1.80
N GLY A 11 6.31 23.07 1.04
CA GLY A 11 7.13 21.90 0.65
C GLY A 11 7.39 20.91 1.80
N LYS A 12 6.68 21.03 2.92
CA LYS A 12 6.76 20.15 4.09
C LYS A 12 5.46 19.38 4.27
N PHE A 13 5.57 18.10 4.62
CA PHE A 13 4.43 17.28 4.98
C PHE A 13 3.89 17.61 6.37
N MET A 14 2.57 17.56 6.47
CA MET A 14 1.81 17.75 7.70
C MET A 14 0.87 16.57 7.92
N ILE A 15 0.66 16.20 9.18
CA ILE A 15 -0.41 15.29 9.59
C ILE A 15 -1.22 16.02 10.66
N ASN A 16 -2.53 16.13 10.44
CA ASN A 16 -3.47 16.77 11.37
C ASN A 16 -3.09 18.22 11.71
N GLY A 17 -2.64 18.99 10.71
CA GLY A 17 -2.26 20.39 10.89
C GLY A 17 -0.88 20.61 11.51
N GLU A 18 -0.11 19.54 11.76
CA GLU A 18 1.22 19.62 12.39
C GLU A 18 2.30 19.08 11.45
N TYR A 19 3.44 19.77 11.32
CA TYR A 19 4.56 19.27 10.53
C TYR A 19 5.02 17.90 11.05
N THR A 20 5.25 16.96 10.14
CA THR A 20 5.84 15.67 10.51
C THR A 20 7.19 15.90 11.20
N TYR A 21 7.50 15.12 12.23
CA TYR A 21 8.75 15.26 13.00
C TYR A 21 9.04 16.69 13.49
N LYS A 22 8.00 17.45 13.86
CA LYS A 22 8.09 18.84 14.37
C LYS A 22 9.28 19.06 15.30
N SER A 23 10.07 20.09 15.00
CA SER A 23 11.26 20.51 15.75
C SER A 23 12.37 19.47 15.90
N ARG A 24 12.36 18.36 15.13
CA ARG A 24 13.39 17.32 15.21
C ARG A 24 14.53 17.56 14.21
N LYS A 25 15.72 17.08 14.61
CA LYS A 25 16.92 17.04 13.79
C LYS A 25 17.59 15.67 13.89
N TRP A 26 18.20 15.21 12.81
CA TRP A 26 19.06 14.04 12.76
C TRP A 26 20.47 14.49 12.34
N ASN A 27 21.49 14.24 13.17
CA ASN A 27 22.87 14.68 12.91
C ASN A 27 23.00 16.16 12.52
N GLY A 28 22.20 17.03 13.16
CA GLY A 28 22.17 18.47 12.87
C GLY A 28 21.29 18.87 11.67
N ILE A 29 20.83 17.91 10.87
CA ILE A 29 19.97 18.14 9.69
C ILE A 29 18.50 18.17 10.15
N PRO A 30 17.73 19.22 9.83
CA PRO A 30 16.28 19.24 10.07
C PRO A 30 15.58 18.09 9.34
N ILE A 31 14.77 17.33 10.07
CA ILE A 31 13.91 16.27 9.51
C ILE A 31 12.42 16.64 9.61
N GLU A 32 12.12 17.81 10.15
CA GLU A 32 10.78 18.36 10.19
C GLU A 32 10.22 18.53 8.77
N GLY A 33 8.98 18.08 8.58
CA GLY A 33 8.28 18.16 7.31
C GLY A 33 8.67 17.07 6.31
N LEU A 34 9.58 16.15 6.66
CA LEU A 34 9.87 14.98 5.84
C LEU A 34 8.84 13.88 6.10
N LEU A 35 8.47 13.13 5.06
CA LEU A 35 7.57 11.97 5.18
C LEU A 35 8.39 10.69 5.08
N PHE A 36 9.02 10.28 6.18
CA PHE A 36 9.62 8.95 6.23
C PHE A 36 8.51 7.91 6.17
N ASN A 37 8.67 6.98 5.24
CA ASN A 37 7.76 5.85 5.10
C ASN A 37 8.52 4.53 5.17
N THR A 38 7.84 3.50 5.67
CA THR A 38 8.29 2.11 5.57
C THR A 38 7.56 1.42 4.44
N ARG A 39 8.29 0.76 3.54
CA ARG A 39 7.70 0.02 2.42
C ARG A 39 7.12 -1.30 2.92
N MET A 40 5.81 -1.38 3.06
CA MET A 40 5.08 -2.54 3.58
C MET A 40 4.02 -3.01 2.58
N VAL A 41 4.44 -3.13 1.32
CA VAL A 41 3.58 -3.30 0.13
C VAL A 41 2.70 -4.55 0.17
N GLN A 42 3.08 -5.56 0.95
CA GLN A 42 2.39 -6.85 1.05
C GLN A 42 1.33 -6.93 2.16
N GLY A 43 0.92 -5.81 2.78
CA GLY A 43 -0.07 -5.85 3.87
C GLY A 43 -1.44 -6.45 3.49
N ILE A 44 -1.80 -6.41 2.20
CA ILE A 44 -3.00 -7.04 1.61
C ILE A 44 -2.68 -8.20 0.66
N PHE A 45 -1.46 -8.74 0.71
CA PHE A 45 -1.00 -9.76 -0.22
C PHE A 45 -1.89 -11.01 -0.21
N ASP A 46 -2.19 -11.57 -1.38
CA ASP A 46 -2.77 -12.90 -1.49
C ASP A 46 -2.44 -13.54 -2.84
N ASP A 47 -1.62 -14.57 -2.84
CA ASP A 47 -1.22 -15.24 -4.07
C ASP A 47 -2.36 -16.11 -4.62
N LYS A 48 -3.03 -15.63 -5.67
CA LYS A 48 -4.09 -16.36 -6.37
C LYS A 48 -3.56 -17.51 -7.23
N ASN A 49 -2.25 -17.66 -7.40
CA ASN A 49 -1.69 -18.79 -8.14
C ASN A 49 -1.57 -20.03 -7.22
N PRO A 50 -2.33 -21.11 -7.49
CA PRO A 50 -2.32 -22.32 -6.67
C PRO A 50 -0.95 -23.04 -6.66
N GLU A 51 -0.11 -22.82 -7.67
CA GLU A 51 1.22 -23.43 -7.77
C GLU A 51 2.25 -22.75 -6.85
N THR A 52 2.01 -21.50 -6.46
CA THR A 52 2.98 -20.70 -5.70
C THR A 52 2.50 -20.27 -4.32
N VAL A 53 1.18 -20.30 -4.06
CA VAL A 53 0.59 -19.88 -2.78
C VAL A 53 1.18 -20.61 -1.55
N THR A 54 1.59 -21.87 -1.72
CA THR A 54 2.18 -22.67 -0.63
C THR A 54 3.57 -22.19 -0.19
N ARG A 55 4.26 -21.38 -1.02
CA ARG A 55 5.57 -20.78 -0.70
C ARG A 55 5.49 -19.81 0.48
N TRP A 56 4.30 -19.27 0.73
CA TRP A 56 4.05 -18.26 1.76
C TRP A 56 3.47 -18.87 3.05
N ALA A 57 3.38 -20.20 3.13
CA ALA A 57 2.76 -20.88 4.25
C ALA A 57 3.37 -20.49 5.61
N TYR A 58 2.51 -20.20 6.58
CA TYR A 58 2.98 -19.96 7.95
C TYR A 58 3.59 -21.23 8.54
N PRO A 59 4.75 -21.15 9.23
CA PRO A 59 5.43 -22.34 9.76
C PRO A 59 4.61 -23.18 10.75
N ASP A 60 3.69 -22.55 11.48
CA ASP A 60 2.87 -23.18 12.50
C ASP A 60 1.63 -23.91 11.94
N THR A 61 1.06 -23.43 10.84
CA THR A 61 -0.16 -24.00 10.22
C THR A 61 0.12 -24.77 8.92
N GLY A 62 1.29 -24.55 8.32
CA GLY A 62 1.64 -25.09 7.01
C GLY A 62 0.77 -24.55 5.87
N LYS A 63 0.06 -23.44 6.08
CA LYS A 63 -0.84 -22.84 5.10
C LYS A 63 -0.67 -21.32 5.05
N TRP A 64 -0.86 -20.75 3.86
CA TRP A 64 -0.98 -19.30 3.71
C TRP A 64 -2.35 -18.84 4.22
N ASP A 65 -2.39 -17.70 4.90
CA ASP A 65 -3.61 -17.08 5.41
C ASP A 65 -3.52 -15.55 5.24
N ALA A 66 -4.16 -15.08 4.17
CA ALA A 66 -4.27 -13.67 3.82
C ALA A 66 -4.93 -12.81 4.93
N GLU A 67 -5.90 -13.36 5.66
CA GLU A 67 -6.59 -12.64 6.74
C GLU A 67 -5.73 -12.54 7.99
N ARG A 68 -4.93 -13.58 8.28
CA ARG A 68 -3.90 -13.53 9.32
C ARG A 68 -2.85 -12.47 9.00
N ASN A 69 -2.33 -12.44 7.78
CA ASN A 69 -1.32 -11.45 7.37
C ASN A 69 -1.82 -10.02 7.61
N THR A 70 -3.03 -9.71 7.14
CA THR A 70 -3.62 -8.38 7.34
C THR A 70 -3.94 -8.08 8.81
N ARG A 71 -4.42 -9.07 9.58
CA ARG A 71 -4.69 -8.87 11.02
C ARG A 71 -3.41 -8.55 11.78
N GLU A 72 -2.34 -9.33 11.59
CA GLU A 72 -1.07 -9.14 12.27
C GLU A 72 -0.39 -7.82 11.85
N PHE A 73 -0.55 -7.41 10.58
CA PHE A 73 -0.16 -6.08 10.12
C PHE A 73 -0.85 -4.98 10.95
N VAL A 74 -2.18 -5.03 11.05
CA VAL A 74 -2.99 -4.05 11.79
C VAL A 74 -2.64 -4.04 13.28
N GLU A 75 -2.40 -5.20 13.88
CA GLU A 75 -1.99 -5.34 15.29
C GLU A 75 -0.60 -4.73 15.56
N ALA A 76 0.30 -4.74 14.57
CA ALA A 76 1.65 -4.19 14.70
C ALA A 76 1.72 -2.66 14.51
N MET A 77 0.76 -2.06 13.79
CA MET A 77 0.76 -0.61 13.48
C MET A 77 0.94 0.32 14.70
N PRO A 78 0.28 0.11 15.86
CA PRO A 78 0.51 0.94 17.04
C PRO A 78 1.96 0.93 17.52
N VAL A 79 2.65 -0.21 17.44
CA VAL A 79 4.06 -0.33 17.82
C VAL A 79 4.94 0.49 16.88
N TRP A 80 4.68 0.45 15.57
CA TRP A 80 5.43 1.27 14.61
C TRP A 80 5.25 2.76 14.88
N LYS A 81 4.01 3.18 15.17
CA LYS A 81 3.68 4.56 15.51
C LYS A 81 4.40 5.04 16.77
N GLU A 82 4.42 4.20 17.82
CA GLU A 82 5.16 4.48 19.06
C GLU A 82 6.65 4.70 18.81
N HIS A 83 7.22 3.98 17.84
CA HIS A 83 8.62 4.10 17.42
C HIS A 83 8.87 5.24 16.40
N GLY A 84 7.88 6.06 16.10
CA GLY A 84 8.03 7.26 15.26
C GLY A 84 7.81 7.03 13.76
N VAL A 85 7.28 5.89 13.34
CA VAL A 85 6.79 5.71 11.97
C VAL A 85 5.50 6.50 11.81
N LEU A 86 5.48 7.45 10.88
CA LEU A 86 4.30 8.29 10.61
C LEU A 86 3.58 7.91 9.31
N CYS A 87 4.27 7.19 8.42
CA CYS A 87 3.76 6.78 7.14
C CYS A 87 4.27 5.39 6.75
N PHE A 88 3.49 4.66 5.96
CA PHE A 88 3.93 3.44 5.29
C PHE A 88 3.35 3.38 3.89
N THR A 89 3.97 2.56 3.04
CA THR A 89 3.53 2.31 1.67
C THR A 89 2.87 0.93 1.57
N ILE A 90 1.69 0.86 0.98
CA ILE A 90 0.95 -0.38 0.69
C ILE A 90 0.46 -0.37 -0.76
N ASN A 91 0.45 -1.51 -1.47
CA ASN A 91 0.16 -1.51 -2.90
C ASN A 91 -0.97 -2.48 -3.27
N LEU A 92 -1.83 -2.07 -4.20
CA LEU A 92 -2.91 -2.88 -4.79
C LEU A 92 -2.38 -4.07 -5.59
N GLN A 93 -1.20 -3.96 -6.18
CA GLN A 93 -0.48 -5.07 -6.80
C GLN A 93 0.72 -5.56 -5.97
N GLY A 94 0.84 -5.09 -4.71
CA GLY A 94 1.94 -5.39 -3.81
C GLY A 94 3.32 -5.06 -4.38
N GLY A 95 4.27 -5.96 -4.18
CA GLY A 95 5.60 -5.96 -4.79
C GLY A 95 6.12 -7.39 -4.94
N SER A 96 7.43 -7.57 -5.13
CA SER A 96 8.01 -8.92 -5.02
C SER A 96 8.01 -9.41 -3.56
N PRO A 97 7.34 -10.53 -3.23
CA PRO A 97 7.42 -11.15 -1.91
C PRO A 97 8.79 -11.82 -1.66
N GLU A 98 9.60 -12.02 -2.69
CA GLU A 98 10.97 -12.55 -2.59
C GLU A 98 12.02 -11.42 -2.45
N GLY A 99 11.58 -10.15 -2.46
CA GLY A 99 12.46 -8.97 -2.50
C GLY A 99 12.94 -8.67 -3.92
N TYR A 100 13.87 -9.47 -4.44
CA TYR A 100 14.33 -9.36 -5.83
C TYR A 100 14.06 -10.67 -6.58
N SER A 101 13.37 -10.58 -7.72
CA SER A 101 12.97 -11.76 -8.50
C SER A 101 13.30 -11.59 -9.97
N GLN A 102 13.71 -12.70 -10.60
CA GLN A 102 13.85 -12.79 -12.06
C GLN A 102 12.49 -13.09 -12.71
N ASP A 103 11.76 -14.06 -12.13
CA ASP A 103 10.41 -14.44 -12.54
C ASP A 103 9.40 -14.08 -11.46
N GLN A 104 8.18 -13.71 -11.86
CA GLN A 104 7.09 -13.38 -10.93
C GLN A 104 5.86 -14.28 -11.17
N PRO A 105 5.94 -15.58 -10.85
CA PRO A 105 4.87 -16.54 -11.14
C PRO A 105 3.63 -16.35 -10.27
N TRP A 106 3.73 -15.70 -9.11
CA TRP A 106 2.58 -15.44 -8.24
C TRP A 106 1.58 -14.47 -8.90
N HIS A 107 0.34 -14.55 -8.48
CA HIS A 107 -0.72 -13.62 -8.88
C HIS A 107 -1.13 -12.81 -7.67
N ASN A 108 -0.62 -11.58 -7.57
CA ASN A 108 -0.95 -10.65 -6.51
C ASN A 108 -1.50 -9.34 -7.10
N SER A 109 -2.82 -9.24 -7.19
CA SER A 109 -3.50 -8.07 -7.76
C SER A 109 -4.89 -7.90 -7.16
N ALA A 110 -5.12 -6.70 -6.60
CA ALA A 110 -6.43 -6.20 -6.23
C ALA A 110 -7.25 -5.74 -7.45
N PHE A 111 -6.62 -5.60 -8.62
CA PHE A 111 -7.33 -5.37 -9.88
C PHE A 111 -7.67 -6.70 -10.54
N LEU A 112 -8.92 -6.83 -10.98
CA LEU A 112 -9.36 -7.87 -11.90
C LEU A 112 -8.94 -7.52 -13.33
N GLU A 113 -9.08 -8.48 -14.24
CA GLU A 113 -8.58 -8.38 -15.61
C GLU A 113 -9.13 -7.16 -16.39
N ASP A 114 -10.35 -6.72 -16.05
CA ASP A 114 -11.04 -5.58 -16.65
C ASP A 114 -10.83 -4.24 -15.91
N GLY A 115 -10.00 -4.22 -14.86
CA GLY A 115 -9.74 -3.04 -14.03
C GLY A 115 -10.75 -2.82 -12.90
N SER A 116 -11.75 -3.70 -12.73
CA SER A 116 -12.58 -3.68 -11.52
C SER A 116 -11.80 -4.14 -10.29
N LEU A 117 -12.30 -3.80 -9.09
CA LEU A 117 -11.63 -4.09 -7.83
C LEU A 117 -12.07 -5.44 -7.25
N ASP A 118 -11.09 -6.22 -6.79
CA ASP A 118 -11.33 -7.45 -6.04
C ASP A 118 -11.77 -7.13 -4.60
N GLU A 119 -13.00 -7.51 -4.26
CA GLU A 119 -13.59 -7.19 -2.96
C GLU A 119 -12.80 -7.72 -1.76
N ALA A 120 -12.15 -8.88 -1.87
CA ALA A 120 -11.39 -9.47 -0.77
C ALA A 120 -10.11 -8.69 -0.48
N TYR A 121 -9.45 -8.19 -1.53
CA TYR A 121 -8.34 -7.25 -1.38
C TYR A 121 -8.80 -5.93 -0.76
N MET A 122 -9.89 -5.35 -1.28
CA MET A 122 -10.37 -4.06 -0.80
C MET A 122 -10.86 -4.11 0.65
N ARG A 123 -11.47 -5.22 1.10
CA ARG A 123 -11.82 -5.42 2.52
C ARG A 123 -10.59 -5.44 3.43
N ARG A 124 -9.48 -6.03 2.98
CA ARG A 124 -8.23 -6.06 3.74
C ARG A 124 -7.54 -4.69 3.75
N LEU A 125 -7.58 -3.98 2.63
CA LEU A 125 -7.08 -2.61 2.54
C LEU A 125 -7.87 -1.69 3.49
N GLU A 126 -9.19 -1.78 3.49
CA GLU A 126 -10.06 -0.99 4.38
C GLU A 126 -9.70 -1.18 5.85
N LYS A 127 -9.41 -2.42 6.30
CA LYS A 127 -8.96 -2.66 7.68
C LYS A 127 -7.68 -1.88 8.02
N ILE A 128 -6.72 -1.87 7.09
CA ILE A 128 -5.44 -1.17 7.26
C ILE A 128 -5.62 0.35 7.23
N LEU A 129 -6.36 0.88 6.25
CA LEU A 129 -6.58 2.32 6.12
C LEU A 129 -7.39 2.87 7.30
N ASN A 130 -8.43 2.15 7.74
CA ASN A 130 -9.20 2.52 8.93
C ASN A 130 -8.32 2.56 10.18
N LYS A 131 -7.41 1.60 10.34
CA LYS A 131 -6.50 1.63 11.49
C LYS A 131 -5.50 2.79 11.40
N ALA A 132 -4.96 3.05 10.20
CA ALA A 132 -4.02 4.16 9.98
C ALA A 132 -4.68 5.49 10.31
N ASP A 133 -5.92 5.68 9.86
CA ASP A 133 -6.74 6.85 10.14
C ASP A 133 -7.03 7.00 11.64
N GLU A 134 -7.38 5.90 12.32
CA GLU A 134 -7.65 5.89 13.76
C GLU A 134 -6.44 6.37 14.59
N ILE A 135 -5.21 6.00 14.18
CA ILE A 135 -3.99 6.24 14.97
C ILE A 135 -3.10 7.37 14.44
N GLY A 136 -3.58 8.18 13.49
CA GLY A 136 -2.83 9.35 13.01
C GLY A 136 -1.66 9.00 12.10
N MET A 137 -1.80 8.00 11.22
CA MET A 137 -0.79 7.63 10.23
C MET A 137 -1.25 7.95 8.81
N ALA A 138 -0.31 8.44 8.01
CA ALA A 138 -0.47 8.58 6.57
C ALA A 138 -0.18 7.26 5.85
N VAL A 139 -0.78 7.08 4.67
CA VAL A 139 -0.55 5.90 3.83
C VAL A 139 -0.21 6.35 2.41
N ILE A 140 0.84 5.78 1.82
CA ILE A 140 1.07 5.85 0.38
C ILE A 140 0.45 4.60 -0.22
N LEU A 141 -0.60 4.77 -1.02
CA LEU A 141 -1.30 3.70 -1.71
C LEU A 141 -0.77 3.56 -3.14
N GLY A 142 0.01 2.52 -3.39
CA GLY A 142 0.52 2.18 -4.71
C GLY A 142 -0.51 1.43 -5.55
N TYR A 143 -0.65 1.76 -6.84
CA TYR A 143 -1.55 1.05 -7.74
C TYR A 143 -0.82 -0.08 -8.48
N PHE A 144 0.09 0.27 -9.38
CA PHE A 144 0.69 -0.70 -10.30
C PHE A 144 2.12 -1.10 -9.92
N TYR A 145 2.42 -2.38 -10.12
CA TYR A 145 3.74 -2.96 -9.90
C TYR A 145 4.18 -3.77 -11.12
N PHE A 146 5.43 -3.54 -11.57
CA PHE A 146 5.99 -4.27 -12.71
C PHE A 146 6.02 -5.78 -12.44
N GLY A 147 5.59 -6.56 -13.42
CA GLY A 147 5.38 -8.00 -13.31
C GLY A 147 4.01 -8.43 -12.77
N GLN A 148 3.16 -7.49 -12.33
CA GLN A 148 1.75 -7.74 -11.99
C GLN A 148 0.80 -6.88 -12.83
N GLU A 149 1.26 -5.82 -13.49
CA GLU A 149 0.43 -5.01 -14.39
C GLU A 149 -0.17 -5.82 -15.53
N ASN A 150 0.56 -6.84 -15.98
CA ASN A 150 0.16 -7.73 -17.06
C ASN A 150 -1.03 -8.64 -16.71
N ARG A 151 -1.58 -8.54 -15.49
CA ARG A 151 -2.87 -9.15 -15.11
C ARG A 151 -4.06 -8.38 -15.69
N LEU A 152 -3.87 -7.12 -16.08
CA LEU A 152 -4.86 -6.31 -16.80
C LEU A 152 -4.77 -6.63 -18.29
N LYS A 153 -5.94 -6.78 -18.95
CA LYS A 153 -6.00 -7.21 -20.36
C LYS A 153 -5.53 -6.16 -21.36
N ASP A 154 -5.83 -4.88 -21.11
CA ASP A 154 -5.61 -3.78 -22.06
C ASP A 154 -5.55 -2.41 -21.37
N GLU A 155 -5.26 -1.37 -22.16
CA GLU A 155 -5.19 0.03 -21.69
C GLU A 155 -6.52 0.51 -21.09
N ALA A 156 -7.66 0.06 -21.63
CA ALA A 156 -8.96 0.44 -21.08
C ALA A 156 -9.16 -0.12 -19.66
N ALA A 157 -8.68 -1.34 -19.39
CA ALA A 157 -8.66 -1.91 -18.05
C ALA A 157 -7.71 -1.14 -17.11
N ILE A 158 -6.57 -0.63 -17.58
CA ILE A 158 -5.65 0.19 -16.77
C ILE A 158 -6.31 1.51 -16.36
N ILE A 159 -6.93 2.21 -17.31
CA ILE A 159 -7.68 3.44 -17.02
C ILE A 159 -8.80 3.15 -16.01
N SER A 160 -9.55 2.06 -16.24
CA SER A 160 -10.64 1.64 -15.35
C SER A 160 -10.13 1.30 -13.95
N ALA A 161 -8.95 0.69 -13.83
CA ALA A 161 -8.29 0.40 -12.56
C ALA A 161 -7.96 1.68 -11.78
N VAL A 162 -7.40 2.70 -12.45
CA VAL A 162 -7.11 4.00 -11.82
C VAL A 162 -8.39 4.68 -11.35
N ASP A 163 -9.41 4.75 -12.20
CA ASP A 163 -10.71 5.37 -11.87
C ASP A 163 -11.35 4.66 -10.68
N ASN A 164 -11.49 3.33 -10.74
CA ASN A 164 -12.14 2.55 -9.69
C ASN A 164 -11.40 2.64 -8.35
N ALA A 165 -10.06 2.58 -8.34
CA ALA A 165 -9.28 2.69 -7.11
C ALA A 165 -9.38 4.10 -6.50
N THR A 166 -9.33 5.14 -7.35
CA THR A 166 -9.41 6.54 -6.91
C THR A 166 -10.81 6.84 -6.37
N ASP A 167 -11.86 6.44 -7.10
CA ASP A 167 -13.24 6.60 -6.68
C ASP A 167 -13.53 5.84 -5.38
N TRP A 168 -12.93 4.67 -5.16
CA TRP A 168 -13.06 3.93 -3.92
C TRP A 168 -12.45 4.69 -2.73
N VAL A 169 -11.26 5.28 -2.89
CA VAL A 169 -10.61 6.09 -1.84
C VAL A 169 -11.44 7.34 -1.53
N ILE A 170 -11.92 8.04 -2.56
CA ILE A 170 -12.78 9.23 -2.42
C ILE A 170 -14.11 8.87 -1.77
N GLY A 171 -14.76 7.80 -2.23
CA GLY A 171 -16.06 7.35 -1.71
C GLY A 171 -16.01 6.84 -0.26
N LYS A 172 -14.83 6.46 0.23
CA LYS A 172 -14.57 6.15 1.64
C LYS A 172 -14.15 7.37 2.48
N GLU A 173 -14.00 8.53 1.85
CA GLU A 173 -13.64 9.80 2.48
C GLU A 173 -12.26 9.77 3.19
N TYR A 174 -11.31 8.99 2.67
CA TYR A 174 -9.96 8.95 3.23
C TYR A 174 -9.18 10.23 2.90
N GLU A 175 -8.77 10.97 3.93
CA GLU A 175 -7.93 12.17 3.81
C GLU A 175 -6.48 11.93 4.26
N ASN A 176 -6.12 10.71 4.68
CA ASN A 176 -4.78 10.32 5.11
C ASN A 176 -3.99 9.51 4.06
N VAL A 177 -4.44 9.51 2.79
CA VAL A 177 -3.88 8.68 1.71
C VAL A 177 -3.24 9.56 0.64
N LEU A 178 -2.00 9.23 0.27
CA LEU A 178 -1.32 9.69 -0.95
C LEU A 178 -1.38 8.57 -1.99
N ILE A 179 -1.59 8.90 -3.27
CA ILE A 179 -1.63 7.91 -4.35
C ILE A 179 -0.28 7.85 -5.06
N GLU A 180 0.26 6.66 -5.22
CA GLU A 180 1.39 6.34 -6.11
C GLU A 180 0.85 5.49 -7.28
N VAL A 181 0.79 6.04 -8.48
CA VAL A 181 0.20 5.32 -9.62
C VAL A 181 1.16 4.21 -10.12
N ASN A 182 2.43 4.55 -10.31
CA ASN A 182 3.41 3.69 -10.97
C ASN A 182 4.68 3.57 -10.13
N ASN A 183 4.89 2.38 -9.53
CA ASN A 183 6.09 2.08 -8.77
C ASN A 183 7.32 1.94 -9.69
N GLU A 184 8.42 2.64 -9.40
CA GLU A 184 9.65 2.55 -10.22
C GLU A 184 9.37 2.82 -11.71
N CYS A 185 8.80 4.00 -11.99
CA CYS A 185 8.32 4.39 -13.31
C CYS A 185 9.40 4.48 -14.41
N ASP A 186 10.67 4.32 -14.05
CA ASP A 186 11.80 4.19 -14.97
C ASP A 186 12.08 2.74 -15.40
N VAL A 187 11.43 1.76 -14.79
CA VAL A 187 11.47 0.35 -15.20
C VAL A 187 10.58 0.11 -16.43
N VAL A 188 10.95 -0.86 -17.26
CA VAL A 188 10.17 -1.21 -18.46
C VAL A 188 8.95 -2.03 -18.06
N TYR A 189 7.78 -1.39 -18.09
CA TYR A 189 6.48 -2.04 -17.99
C TYR A 189 6.05 -2.66 -19.33
N LYS A 190 5.27 -3.75 -19.30
CA LYS A 190 4.75 -4.38 -20.52
C LYS A 190 3.49 -3.71 -21.06
N GLN A 191 2.86 -2.87 -20.25
CA GLN A 191 1.63 -2.15 -20.54
C GLN A 191 1.88 -0.63 -20.46
N PRO A 192 1.07 0.21 -21.13
CA PRO A 192 1.19 1.66 -21.05
C PRO A 192 0.61 2.17 -19.72
N ILE A 193 1.49 2.42 -18.74
CA ILE A 193 1.15 2.98 -17.42
C ILE A 193 1.77 4.36 -17.26
#